data_AF-A0A3C0SAG4-F1
#
_entry.id   AF-A0A3C0SAG4-F1
#
_cell.length_a   1.000
_cell.length_b   1.000
_cell.length_c   1.000
_cell.angle_alpha   90.00
_cell.angle_beta   90.00
_cell.angle_gamma   90.00
#
_symmetry.space_group_name_H-M   'P 1'
#
loop_
_entity.id
_entity.type
_entity.pdbx_description
1 polymer ?
#
loop_
_entity_poly.entity_id
_entity_poly.type
_entity_poly.pdbx_seq_one_letter_code
_entity_poly.pdbx_strand_id
1 'polypeptide(L)'
;FPSGTIEASDRPDVDTMVLLKAGCFNMGSEEFPAEEPIHKVCVSVFYMQTKEVTQQDFSNARKFNPSVSKGELRPVENITWPEADTYCHPAKTCNSGSTT
;
A
#
# COMPACT_ATOMS: atom_id res chain seq x y z
N PHE A 1 -27.15 -3.91 9.69
CA PHE A 1 -25.94 -3.08 9.51
C PHE A 1 -26.15 -2.23 8.27
N PRO A 2 -26.09 -0.89 8.36
CA PRO A 2 -26.44 -0.07 7.23
C PRO A 2 -25.44 -0.28 6.10
N SER A 3 -26.03 -0.34 4.90
CA SER A 3 -25.39 -0.42 3.60
C SER A 3 -24.53 0.82 3.35
N GLY A 4 -23.27 0.62 2.96
CA GLY A 4 -22.40 1.68 2.46
C GLY A 4 -21.52 1.10 1.37
N THR A 5 -21.96 1.20 0.12
CA THR A 5 -21.11 1.02 -1.05
C THR A 5 -20.16 2.21 -1.09
N ILE A 6 -18.92 2.01 -0.67
CA ILE A 6 -17.84 2.94 -1.01
C ILE A 6 -17.59 2.81 -2.51
N GLU A 7 -18.26 3.66 -3.28
CA GLU A 7 -18.02 3.80 -4.71
C GLU A 7 -16.54 4.16 -4.92
N ALA A 8 -15.86 3.42 -5.79
CA ALA A 8 -14.43 3.54 -6.04
C ALA A 8 -14.04 4.91 -6.66
N SER A 9 -15.00 5.78 -6.97
CA SER A 9 -14.77 7.02 -7.72
C SER A 9 -14.18 8.19 -6.93
N ASP A 10 -14.20 8.15 -5.59
CA ASP A 10 -13.73 9.28 -4.75
C ASP A 10 -12.24 9.21 -4.35
N ARG A 11 -11.49 8.21 -4.84
CA ARG A 11 -10.02 8.18 -4.67
C ARG A 11 -9.35 8.59 -5.99
N PRO A 12 -8.55 9.67 -6.02
CA PRO A 12 -7.89 10.15 -7.24
C PRO A 12 -6.84 9.20 -7.82
N ASP A 13 -6.73 7.96 -7.32
CA ASP A 13 -5.72 6.97 -7.66
C ASP A 13 -6.31 5.66 -8.25
N VAL A 14 -7.64 5.56 -8.39
CA VAL A 14 -8.26 4.33 -8.91
C VAL A 14 -7.95 4.12 -10.40
N ASP A 15 -7.56 5.18 -11.12
CA ASP A 15 -7.20 5.10 -12.54
C ASP A 15 -5.87 4.35 -12.79
N THR A 16 -5.02 4.17 -11.77
CA THR A 16 -3.72 3.47 -11.90
C THR A 16 -3.69 2.08 -11.25
N MET A 17 -4.77 1.68 -10.57
CA MET A 17 -4.90 0.39 -9.91
C MET A 17 -5.55 -0.66 -10.82
N VAL A 18 -5.13 -1.91 -10.67
CA VAL A 18 -5.75 -3.06 -11.36
C VAL A 18 -6.55 -3.90 -10.39
N LEU A 19 -7.71 -4.37 -10.83
CA LEU A 19 -8.54 -5.32 -10.08
C LEU A 19 -7.99 -6.74 -10.27
N LEU A 20 -7.46 -7.32 -9.19
CA LEU A 20 -7.04 -8.71 -9.15
C LEU A 20 -8.23 -9.57 -8.72
N LYS A 21 -8.61 -10.52 -9.58
CA LYS A 21 -9.69 -11.48 -9.30
C LYS A 21 -9.28 -12.42 -8.17
N ALA A 22 -10.28 -12.87 -7.41
CA ALA A 22 -10.08 -13.92 -6.42
C ALA A 22 -9.51 -15.18 -7.07
N GLY A 23 -8.58 -15.83 -6.38
CA GLY A 23 -7.88 -17.00 -6.91
C GLY A 23 -6.89 -17.58 -5.93
N CYS A 24 -6.28 -18.68 -6.31
CA CYS A 24 -5.21 -19.30 -5.55
C CYS A 24 -3.96 -19.48 -6.43
N PHE A 25 -2.79 -19.32 -5.83
CA PHE A 25 -1.50 -19.54 -6.47
C PHE A 25 -0.52 -20.18 -5.48
N ASN A 26 0.58 -20.72 -6.00
CA ASN A 26 1.64 -21.28 -5.19
C ASN A 26 2.68 -20.19 -4.92
N MET A 27 2.90 -19.85 -3.64
CA MET A 27 3.85 -18.82 -3.21
C MET A 27 5.09 -19.48 -2.60
N GLY A 28 6.26 -18.88 -2.81
CA GLY A 28 7.56 -19.39 -2.36
C GLY A 28 8.41 -19.95 -3.51
N SER A 29 9.62 -20.40 -3.18
CA SER A 29 10.57 -21.02 -4.12
C SER A 29 11.43 -22.08 -3.40
N GLU A 30 12.19 -22.87 -4.15
CA GLU A 30 13.23 -23.79 -3.64
C GLU A 30 14.65 -23.19 -3.77
N GLU A 31 14.76 -21.91 -4.14
CA GLU A 31 16.06 -21.27 -4.38
C GLU A 31 16.76 -20.89 -3.08
N PHE A 32 16.00 -20.42 -2.09
CA PHE A 32 16.51 -20.00 -0.79
C PHE A 32 15.67 -20.59 0.36
N PRO A 33 16.29 -21.07 1.46
CA PRO A 33 15.56 -21.64 2.59
C PRO A 33 14.54 -20.69 3.25
N ALA A 34 14.73 -19.37 3.10
CA ALA A 34 13.80 -18.37 3.63
C ALA A 34 12.51 -18.23 2.79
N GLU A 35 12.51 -18.73 1.55
CA GLU A 35 11.38 -18.70 0.62
C GLU A 35 10.62 -20.03 0.56
N GLU A 36 11.15 -21.08 1.20
CA GLU A 36 10.56 -22.40 1.28
C GLU A 36 9.52 -22.51 2.42
N PRO A 37 8.58 -23.48 2.33
CA PRO A 37 8.28 -24.28 1.15
C PRO A 37 7.31 -23.54 0.21
N ILE A 38 7.25 -24.00 -1.05
CA ILE A 38 6.16 -23.63 -1.94
C ILE A 38 4.84 -24.08 -1.34
N HIS A 39 3.91 -23.14 -1.11
CA HIS A 39 2.60 -23.43 -0.51
C HIS A 39 1.47 -22.66 -1.20
N LYS A 40 0.26 -23.24 -1.15
CA LYS A 40 -0.92 -22.67 -1.82
C LYS A 40 -1.53 -21.54 -0.99
N VAL A 41 -1.60 -20.35 -1.57
CA VAL A 41 -2.24 -19.15 -1.00
C VAL A 41 -3.49 -18.82 -1.80
N CYS A 42 -4.59 -18.54 -1.12
CA CYS A 42 -5.84 -18.09 -1.74
C CYS A 42 -6.16 -16.68 -1.26
N VAL A 43 -6.44 -15.78 -2.20
CA VAL A 43 -6.75 -14.37 -1.93
C VAL A 43 -8.14 -14.04 -2.45
N SER A 44 -8.83 -13.15 -1.73
CA SER A 44 -10.09 -12.57 -2.19
C SER A 44 -9.83 -11.56 -3.31
N VAL A 45 -10.90 -10.99 -3.88
CA VAL A 45 -10.76 -9.90 -4.87
C VAL A 45 -10.22 -8.64 -4.19
N PHE A 46 -9.25 -7.96 -4.81
CA PHE A 46 -8.73 -6.68 -4.33
C PHE A 46 -8.08 -5.87 -5.46
N TYR A 47 -7.87 -4.57 -5.21
CA TYR A 47 -7.15 -3.68 -6.12
C TYR A 47 -5.69 -3.56 -5.71
N MET A 48 -4.78 -3.48 -6.69
CA MET A 48 -3.36 -3.25 -6.47
C MET A 48 -2.84 -2.16 -7.43
N GLN A 49 -2.01 -1.25 -6.93
CA GLN A 49 -1.31 -0.28 -7.78
C GLN A 49 -0.38 -1.02 -8.76
N THR A 50 -0.35 -0.55 -10.01
CA THR A 50 0.54 -1.13 -11.05
C THR A 50 1.98 -0.66 -10.96
N LYS A 51 2.22 0.43 -10.20
CA LYS A 51 3.52 1.05 -10.00
C LYS A 51 3.72 1.31 -8.51
N GLU A 52 4.99 1.34 -8.12
CA GLU A 52 5.39 1.77 -6.79
C GLU A 52 5.01 3.23 -6.54
N VAL A 53 4.77 3.59 -5.28
CA VAL A 53 4.47 4.96 -4.87
C VAL A 53 5.62 5.88 -5.24
N THR A 54 5.31 6.95 -5.97
CA THR A 54 6.34 7.89 -6.43
C THR A 54 6.82 8.81 -5.31
N GLN A 55 8.03 9.36 -5.47
CA GLN A 55 8.55 10.39 -4.56
C GLN A 55 7.63 11.61 -4.50
N GLN A 56 7.07 12.01 -5.64
CA GLN A 56 6.13 13.13 -5.70
C GLN A 56 4.86 12.84 -4.88
N ASP A 57 4.24 11.66 -5.06
CA ASP A 57 3.02 11.30 -4.35
C ASP A 57 3.24 11.20 -2.84
N PHE A 58 4.34 10.55 -2.44
CA PHE A 58 4.70 10.43 -1.03
C PHE A 58 4.98 11.79 -0.40
N SER A 59 5.76 12.65 -1.05
CA SER A 59 6.07 13.99 -0.55
C SER A 59 4.85 14.91 -0.51
N ASN A 60 3.92 14.77 -1.45
CA ASN A 60 2.66 15.52 -1.42
C ASN A 60 1.82 15.15 -0.19
N ALA A 61 1.79 13.86 0.17
CA ALA A 61 1.07 13.36 1.34
C ALA A 61 1.78 13.63 2.68
N ARG A 62 3.11 13.42 2.74
CA ARG A 62 3.89 13.40 4.00
C ARG A 62 4.79 14.62 4.22
N LYS A 63 4.93 15.49 3.22
CA LYS A 63 5.71 16.75 3.25
C LYS A 63 7.23 16.59 3.43
N PHE A 64 7.79 15.41 3.14
CA PHE A 64 9.23 15.19 3.05
C PHE A 64 9.58 14.13 1.99
N ASN A 65 10.86 14.04 1.61
CA ASN A 65 11.38 13.06 0.65
C ASN A 65 12.70 12.43 1.18
N PRO A 66 12.65 11.20 1.73
CA PRO A 66 13.83 10.54 2.29
C PRO A 66 14.71 9.83 1.27
N SER A 67 14.28 9.76 0.00
CA SER A 67 14.96 8.98 -1.03
C SER A 67 16.32 9.56 -1.38
N VAL A 68 17.35 8.73 -1.42
CA VAL A 68 18.70 9.05 -1.92
C VAL A 68 18.68 9.29 -3.44
N SER A 69 17.98 8.45 -4.19
CA SER A 69 17.92 8.49 -5.66
C SER A 69 16.82 9.44 -6.15
N LYS A 70 17.14 10.73 -6.30
CA LYS A 70 16.13 11.76 -6.59
C LYS A 70 15.48 11.64 -7.98
N GLY A 71 14.16 11.82 -8.02
CA GLY A 71 13.37 11.99 -9.24
C GLY A 71 11.87 11.88 -8.93
N GLU A 72 11.06 12.81 -9.43
CA GLU A 72 9.63 12.90 -9.06
C GLU A 72 8.84 11.62 -9.34
N LEU A 73 9.08 11.02 -10.51
CA LEU A 73 8.41 9.79 -10.97
C LEU A 73 9.15 8.51 -10.58
N ARG A 74 10.21 8.61 -9.76
CA ARG A 74 10.90 7.44 -9.21
C ARG A 74 10.17 6.92 -7.98
N PRO A 75 10.30 5.62 -7.65
CA PRO A 75 9.78 5.12 -6.40
C PRO A 75 10.39 5.85 -5.21
N VAL A 76 9.57 6.04 -4.18
CA VAL A 76 10.07 6.46 -2.88
C VAL A 76 10.81 5.30 -2.23
N GLU A 77 12.03 5.57 -1.77
CA GLU A 77 12.86 4.64 -1.01
C GLU A 77 13.39 5.30 0.27
N ASN A 78 14.03 4.48 1.11
CA ASN A 78 14.55 4.84 2.43
C ASN A 78 13.47 5.33 3.41
N ILE A 79 12.30 4.69 3.33
CA ILE A 79 11.21 4.84 4.30
C ILE A 79 11.16 3.62 5.22
N THR A 80 10.76 3.85 6.45
CA THR A 80 10.45 2.80 7.42
C THR A 80 9.04 2.25 7.19
N TRP A 81 8.77 1.04 7.69
CA TRP A 81 7.44 0.44 7.59
C TRP A 81 6.33 1.29 8.24
N PRO A 82 6.53 1.90 9.43
CA PRO A 82 5.55 2.82 9.99
C PRO A 82 5.28 4.04 9.09
N GLU A 83 6.30 4.60 8.43
CA GLU A 83 6.09 5.71 7.49
C GLU A 83 5.25 5.28 6.28
N ALA A 84 5.50 4.08 5.74
CA ALA A 84 4.67 3.49 4.69
C ALA A 84 3.21 3.27 5.15
N ASP A 85 2.99 2.73 6.35
CA ASP A 85 1.65 2.55 6.91
C ASP A 85 0.93 3.88 7.10
N THR A 86 1.64 4.93 7.54
CA THR A 86 1.05 6.26 7.70
C THR A 86 0.75 6.97 6.37
N TYR A 87 1.39 6.55 5.27
CA TYR A 87 1.01 6.98 3.92
C TYR A 87 -0.33 6.34 3.51
N CYS A 88 -0.49 5.03 3.75
CA CYS A 88 -1.73 4.30 3.46
C CYS A 88 -2.89 4.70 4.40
N HIS A 89 -2.58 5.00 5.65
CA HIS A 89 -3.55 5.25 6.72
C HIS A 89 -3.27 6.59 7.43
N PRO A 90 -3.50 7.74 6.75
CA PRO A 90 -3.14 9.06 7.28
C PRO A 90 -3.87 9.45 8.57
N ALA A 91 -5.00 8.80 8.90
CA ALA A 91 -5.86 9.13 10.04
C ALA A 91 -5.57 8.33 11.33
N LYS A 92 -4.45 7.58 11.44
CA LYS A 92 -4.06 6.95 12.71
C LYS A 92 -3.49 7.99 13.71
N THR A 93 -4.19 9.10 13.91
CA THR A 93 -3.96 9.97 15.07
C THR A 93 -4.67 9.35 16.26
N CYS A 94 -3.92 8.83 17.23
CA CYS A 94 -4.49 8.56 18.55
C CYS A 94 -5.05 9.89 19.10
N ASN A 95 -6.37 10.04 19.15
CA ASN A 95 -6.98 11.10 19.95
C ASN A 95 -6.80 10.75 21.43
N SER A 96 -5.59 10.93 21.97
CA SER A 96 -5.37 10.98 23.42
C SER A 96 -5.78 12.37 23.91
N GLY A 97 -7.08 12.61 23.89
CA GLY A 97 -7.71 13.86 24.28
C GLY A 97 -9.07 13.59 24.88
N SER A 98 -9.12 12.81 25.97
CA SER A 98 -10.28 12.82 26.86
C SER A 98 -9.98 13.80 27.99
N THR A 99 -10.38 15.04 27.76
CA THR A 99 -10.67 16.02 28.81
C THR A 99 -11.76 15.43 29.72
N THR A 100 -11.47 15.25 31.01
CA THR A 100 -12.23 15.75 32.18
C THR A 100 -11.41 15.49 33.42
#